data_AF-A0AAN7CI66-F1
#
_entry.id   AF-A0AAN7CI66-F1
#
_cell.length_a   1.000
_cell.length_b   1.000
_cell.length_c   1.000
_cell.angle_alpha   90.00
_cell.angle_beta   90.00
_cell.angle_gamma   90.00
#
_symmetry.space_group_name_H-M   'P 1'
#
loop_
_entity.id
_entity.type
_entity.pdbx_description
1 polymer ?
#
loop_
_entity_poly.entity_id
_entity_poly.type
_entity_poly.pdbx_seq_one_letter_code
_entity_poly.pdbx_strand_id
1 'polypeptide(L)'
;MAPAPWDELPAHETLFVLVTGGNSGIGFGISERLIDEYLTTRSLSSHLVLIPTTRSIKKSQESINGLRKHTKQFAATSKALRARGGPNYDPRQTTRRVHILSVQIDLCNLPSIRRAANQLVSGMLSSPSDDDDFVSLTDVKIPRLDSVIFNAGIGGWYGLDWPKVFHNIFTQGLISATTWPTFKGALSGHVIDPIKGSKGEEDGPKVGEVFCANVFGHYIFARRLVPLLTRPSSSTLPPARIVWESSVEPDGDDFSPDDFEAIKTNAAYESTKRLTDLLALTSTLPSSKPYVSRYLNIDTQQTSNTQPPTPPKIYLVHPGVVQTTLFPLSAFMYFWYMVVLYIARWLGSPWHPITAYNGACAPVWLALQEQGWLDGVYAERIKWGSSTNFWGECRVKKTEVDGWGWEGKVEQMLHLKQEQKLAGRKPGAVDVTEERLVEFKELGASCWRRMEELREEWEKRVDAVDAVENGHA
;
A
#
# COMPACT_ATOMS: atom_id res chain seq x y z
N MET A 1 5.80 20.06 26.72
CA MET A 1 5.20 19.07 25.82
C MET A 1 3.72 19.05 26.12
N ALA A 2 2.87 19.34 25.13
CA ALA A 2 1.44 19.15 25.33
C ALA A 2 1.14 17.64 25.30
N PRO A 3 0.34 17.10 26.24
CA PRO A 3 -0.05 15.69 26.18
C PRO A 3 -0.85 15.45 24.90
N ALA A 4 -0.56 14.36 24.19
CA ALA A 4 -1.30 13.99 23.01
C ALA A 4 -2.68 13.42 23.40
N PRO A 5 -3.72 13.57 22.58
CA PRO A 5 -5.08 13.12 22.94
C PRO A 5 -5.24 11.61 23.13
N TRP A 6 -4.23 10.83 22.77
CA TRP A 6 -4.19 9.38 22.91
C TRP A 6 -3.34 8.91 24.09
N ASP A 7 -2.63 9.78 24.80
CA ASP A 7 -1.75 9.39 25.90
C ASP A 7 -2.53 8.84 27.12
N GLU A 8 -3.78 9.29 27.29
CA GLU A 8 -4.67 8.88 28.38
C GLU A 8 -5.54 7.66 28.01
N LEU A 9 -5.49 7.20 26.76
CA LEU A 9 -6.34 6.13 26.26
C LEU A 9 -5.65 4.77 26.35
N PRO A 10 -6.39 3.68 26.66
CA PRO A 10 -5.88 2.34 26.50
C PRO A 10 -5.39 2.09 25.07
N ALA A 11 -4.31 1.33 24.93
CA ALA A 11 -3.71 1.08 23.62
C ALA A 11 -4.70 0.45 22.62
N HIS A 12 -5.63 -0.39 23.07
CA HIS A 12 -6.65 -1.03 22.21
C HIS A 12 -7.77 -0.08 21.73
N GLU A 13 -7.87 1.12 22.31
CA GLU A 13 -8.80 2.17 21.90
C GLU A 13 -8.15 3.17 20.92
N THR A 14 -6.91 2.91 20.46
CA THR A 14 -6.20 3.79 19.52
C THR A 14 -5.71 3.01 18.32
N LEU A 15 -5.80 3.61 17.13
CA LEU A 15 -5.29 3.02 15.89
C LEU A 15 -4.43 4.03 15.11
N PHE A 16 -3.17 3.69 14.86
CA PHE A 16 -2.22 4.52 14.14
C PHE A 16 -1.97 3.95 12.73
N VAL A 17 -2.41 4.65 11.70
CA VAL A 17 -2.28 4.21 10.30
C VAL A 17 -1.54 5.24 9.46
N LEU A 18 -0.47 4.81 8.81
CA LEU A 18 0.26 5.61 7.83
C LEU A 18 -0.09 5.16 6.41
N VAL A 19 -0.34 6.11 5.53
CA VAL A 19 -0.70 5.85 4.12
C VAL A 19 0.21 6.65 3.21
N THR A 20 0.94 5.96 2.33
CA THR A 20 1.80 6.64 1.37
C THR A 20 1.02 7.17 0.16
N GLY A 21 1.44 8.31 -0.39
CA GLY A 21 0.75 8.92 -1.53
C GLY A 21 -0.66 9.42 -1.18
N GLY A 22 -0.85 9.94 0.04
CA GLY A 22 -2.15 10.28 0.60
C GLY A 22 -2.77 11.59 0.10
N ASN A 23 -2.21 12.24 -0.92
CA ASN A 23 -2.65 13.57 -1.39
C ASN A 23 -3.71 13.56 -2.50
N SER A 24 -3.99 12.40 -3.09
CA SER A 24 -4.93 12.28 -4.21
C SER A 24 -5.20 10.81 -4.50
N GLY A 25 -6.21 10.53 -5.33
CA GLY A 25 -6.45 9.18 -5.84
C GLY A 25 -6.65 8.17 -4.71
N ILE A 26 -6.15 6.95 -4.91
CA ILE A 26 -6.38 5.81 -4.03
C ILE A 26 -5.89 6.09 -2.60
N GLY A 27 -4.70 6.67 -2.41
CA GLY A 27 -4.17 6.97 -1.06
C GLY A 27 -5.06 7.91 -0.24
N PHE A 28 -5.66 8.91 -0.89
CA PHE A 28 -6.67 9.77 -0.26
C PHE A 28 -7.98 9.00 0.00
N GLY A 29 -8.43 8.18 -0.95
CA GLY A 29 -9.60 7.30 -0.77
C GLY A 29 -9.45 6.26 0.33
N ILE A 30 -8.23 5.74 0.56
CA ILE A 30 -7.88 4.87 1.69
C ILE A 30 -8.08 5.61 3.00
N SER A 31 -7.62 6.85 3.06
CA SER A 31 -7.76 7.71 4.23
C SER A 31 -9.23 8.02 4.53
N GLU A 32 -10.03 8.41 3.53
CA GLU A 32 -11.47 8.66 3.66
C GLU A 32 -12.21 7.40 4.15
N ARG A 33 -11.97 6.26 3.50
CA ARG A 33 -12.66 5.02 3.82
C ARG A 33 -12.25 4.45 5.17
N LEU A 34 -10.98 4.60 5.57
CA LEU A 34 -10.53 4.23 6.90
C LEU A 34 -11.26 5.05 7.97
N ILE A 35 -11.44 6.36 7.76
CA ILE A 35 -12.23 7.21 8.67
C ILE A 35 -13.66 6.67 8.79
N ASP A 36 -14.32 6.43 7.65
CA ASP A 36 -15.73 6.02 7.64
C ASP A 36 -15.95 4.66 8.29
N GLU A 37 -15.15 3.65 7.92
CA GLU A 37 -15.26 2.29 8.46
C GLU A 37 -14.78 2.21 9.92
N TYR A 38 -13.73 2.93 10.31
CA TYR A 38 -13.29 2.97 11.70
C TYR A 38 -14.37 3.56 12.60
N LEU A 39 -14.88 4.74 12.26
CA LEU A 39 -15.89 5.43 13.06
C LEU A 39 -17.20 4.65 13.16
N THR A 40 -17.54 3.85 12.15
CA THR A 40 -18.78 3.04 12.15
C THR A 40 -18.64 1.67 12.78
N THR A 41 -17.42 1.13 12.92
CA THR A 41 -17.20 -0.22 13.48
C THR A 41 -16.57 -0.24 14.86
N ARG A 42 -15.76 0.76 15.23
CA ARG A 42 -15.02 0.79 16.50
C ARG A 42 -15.77 1.49 17.61
N SER A 43 -15.31 1.31 18.85
CA SER A 43 -15.90 1.92 20.05
C SER A 43 -16.07 3.43 19.87
N LEU A 44 -17.12 3.98 20.49
CA LEU A 44 -17.39 5.43 20.46
C LEU A 44 -16.36 6.23 21.25
N SER A 45 -15.55 5.60 22.09
CA SER A 45 -14.39 6.20 22.78
C SER A 45 -13.07 6.08 22.03
N SER A 46 -13.03 5.28 20.97
CA SER A 46 -11.78 4.95 20.29
C SER A 46 -11.33 6.04 19.33
N HIS A 47 -10.02 6.22 19.18
CA HIS A 47 -9.38 7.30 18.43
C HIS A 47 -8.57 6.76 17.24
N LEU A 48 -8.79 7.36 16.07
CA LEU A 48 -8.02 7.10 14.86
C LEU A 48 -6.95 8.17 14.68
N VAL A 49 -5.70 7.76 14.52
CA VAL A 49 -4.58 8.62 14.12
C VAL A 49 -4.14 8.21 12.73
N LEU A 50 -4.39 9.10 11.77
CA LEU A 50 -4.09 8.88 10.36
C LEU A 50 -2.92 9.79 9.93
N ILE A 51 -1.96 9.21 9.21
CA ILE A 51 -0.73 9.86 8.78
C ILE A 51 -0.57 9.70 7.26
N PRO A 52 -1.32 10.44 6.42
CA PRO A 52 -1.02 10.52 4.99
C PRO A 52 0.36 11.13 4.77
N THR A 53 1.17 10.51 3.92
CA THR A 53 2.46 11.08 3.51
C THR A 53 2.33 11.75 2.14
N THR A 54 3.03 12.87 1.94
CA THR A 54 3.03 13.58 0.65
C THR A 54 4.44 14.09 0.31
N ARG A 55 4.66 14.57 -0.92
CA ARG A 55 5.97 15.11 -1.32
C ARG A 55 6.26 16.54 -0.84
N SER A 56 5.26 17.28 -0.35
CA SER A 56 5.47 18.68 0.04
C SER A 56 4.53 19.13 1.14
N ILE A 57 4.94 20.14 1.91
CA ILE A 57 4.16 20.71 3.01
C ILE A 57 2.78 21.18 2.50
N LYS A 58 2.73 21.85 1.34
CA LYS A 58 1.47 22.30 0.72
C LYS A 58 0.51 21.13 0.47
N LYS A 59 0.99 20.04 -0.12
CA LYS A 59 0.16 18.85 -0.38
C LYS A 59 -0.29 18.19 0.91
N SER A 60 0.56 18.15 1.93
CA SER A 60 0.19 17.66 3.26
C SER A 60 -0.94 18.49 3.87
N GLN A 61 -0.87 19.82 3.81
CA GLN A 61 -1.93 20.70 4.30
C GLN A 61 -3.25 20.51 3.52
N GLU A 62 -3.18 20.44 2.19
CA GLU A 62 -4.36 20.17 1.34
C GLU A 62 -5.00 18.81 1.70
N SER A 63 -4.18 17.79 1.94
CA SER A 63 -4.65 16.45 2.33
C SER A 63 -5.33 16.48 3.71
N ILE A 64 -4.68 17.10 4.70
CA ILE A 64 -5.23 17.25 6.05
C ILE A 64 -6.57 17.98 6.01
N ASN A 65 -6.65 19.10 5.29
CA ASN A 65 -7.87 19.90 5.17
C ASN A 65 -8.99 19.13 4.44
N GLY A 66 -8.65 18.40 3.37
CA GLY A 66 -9.59 17.54 2.67
C GLY A 66 -10.17 16.45 3.57
N LEU A 67 -9.32 15.77 4.33
CA LEU A 67 -9.74 14.69 5.23
C LEU A 67 -10.52 15.21 6.45
N ARG A 68 -10.16 16.37 6.99
CA ARG A 68 -10.97 17.07 8.02
C ARG A 68 -12.36 17.40 7.47
N LYS A 69 -12.44 17.97 6.27
CA LYS A 69 -13.72 18.26 5.61
C LYS A 69 -14.55 16.99 5.40
N HIS A 70 -13.95 15.91 4.91
CA HIS A 70 -14.60 14.61 4.75
C HIS A 70 -15.15 14.09 6.09
N THR A 71 -14.31 14.09 7.13
CA THR A 71 -14.69 13.63 8.48
C THR A 71 -15.90 14.40 9.02
N LYS A 72 -15.92 15.74 8.88
CA LYS A 72 -17.08 16.56 9.27
C LYS A 72 -18.34 16.19 8.51
N GLN A 73 -18.22 16.06 7.18
CA GLN A 73 -19.35 15.71 6.35
C GLN A 73 -19.89 14.32 6.71
N PHE A 74 -19.03 13.34 6.90
CA PHE A 74 -19.42 11.99 7.30
C PHE A 74 -20.05 11.97 8.70
N ALA A 75 -19.43 12.61 9.70
CA ALA A 75 -19.98 12.73 11.05
C ALA A 75 -21.36 13.40 11.05
N ALA A 76 -21.57 14.44 10.24
CA ALA A 76 -22.84 15.13 10.16
C ALA A 76 -23.93 14.31 9.44
N THR A 77 -23.58 13.55 8.40
CA THR A 77 -24.57 12.96 7.47
C THR A 77 -24.80 11.46 7.68
N SER A 78 -23.89 10.74 8.33
CA SER A 78 -23.95 9.29 8.47
C SER A 78 -25.11 8.82 9.35
N LYS A 79 -26.05 8.09 8.75
CA LYS A 79 -27.16 7.44 9.48
C LYS A 79 -26.65 6.37 10.44
N ALA A 80 -25.58 5.66 10.07
CA ALA A 80 -24.98 4.62 10.91
C ALA A 80 -24.42 5.22 12.21
N LEU A 81 -23.71 6.35 12.12
CA LEU A 81 -23.18 7.02 13.32
C LEU A 81 -24.28 7.54 14.23
N ARG A 82 -25.32 8.19 13.66
CA ARG A 82 -26.48 8.65 14.44
C ARG A 82 -27.20 7.48 15.14
N ALA A 83 -27.38 6.36 14.44
CA ALA A 83 -28.01 5.17 15.01
C ALA A 83 -27.18 4.59 16.17
N ARG A 84 -25.85 4.59 16.06
CA ARG A 84 -24.94 4.11 17.12
C ARG A 84 -24.85 5.06 18.31
N GLY A 85 -24.84 6.38 18.08
CA GLY A 85 -24.74 7.40 19.12
C GLY A 85 -26.06 7.69 19.84
N GLY A 86 -27.19 7.26 19.28
CA GLY A 86 -28.51 7.46 19.89
C GLY A 86 -29.02 8.90 19.78
N PRO A 87 -30.05 9.28 20.58
CA PRO A 87 -30.73 10.57 20.46
C PRO A 87 -29.84 11.78 20.78
N ASN A 88 -28.74 11.58 21.51
CA ASN A 88 -27.80 12.62 21.92
C ASN A 88 -26.54 12.64 21.07
N TYR A 89 -26.57 12.04 19.87
CA TYR A 89 -25.41 12.00 18.98
C TYR A 89 -24.95 13.41 18.60
N ASP A 90 -23.70 13.73 18.97
CA ASP A 90 -23.01 14.95 18.58
C ASP A 90 -21.92 14.65 17.53
N PRO A 91 -22.07 15.14 16.29
CA PRO A 91 -21.03 15.02 15.26
C PRO A 91 -19.65 15.52 15.72
N ARG A 92 -19.60 16.55 16.57
CA ARG A 92 -18.35 17.14 17.05
C ARG A 92 -17.57 16.19 17.95
N GLN A 93 -18.25 15.42 18.79
CA GLN A 93 -17.58 14.37 19.56
C GLN A 93 -16.95 13.31 18.65
N THR A 94 -17.54 13.06 17.48
CA THR A 94 -16.98 12.12 16.51
C THR A 94 -15.75 12.68 15.79
N THR A 95 -15.77 13.92 15.34
CA THR A 95 -14.62 14.55 14.65
C THR A 95 -13.41 14.66 15.57
N ARG A 96 -13.60 14.92 16.86
CA ARG A 96 -12.52 15.02 17.87
C ARG A 96 -11.77 13.71 18.15
N ARG A 97 -12.28 12.57 17.64
CA ARG A 97 -11.63 11.26 17.73
C ARG A 97 -10.75 10.93 16.52
N VAL A 98 -10.75 11.79 15.50
CA VAL A 98 -9.95 11.61 14.28
C VAL A 98 -8.82 12.63 14.27
N HIS A 99 -7.59 12.14 14.33
CA HIS A 99 -6.36 12.92 14.41
C HIS A 99 -5.60 12.73 13.10
N ILE A 100 -5.42 13.80 12.33
CA ILE A 100 -4.77 13.72 11.02
C ILE A 100 -3.43 14.46 11.11
N LEU A 101 -2.34 13.72 11.00
CA LEU A 101 -0.96 14.21 10.94
C LEU A 101 -0.43 14.02 9.51
N SER A 102 0.76 14.53 9.21
CA SER A 102 1.41 14.23 7.94
C SER A 102 2.92 14.33 8.05
N VAL A 103 3.63 13.58 7.22
CA VAL A 103 5.08 13.65 7.06
C VAL A 103 5.40 13.78 5.57
N GLN A 104 6.44 14.55 5.24
CA GLN A 104 6.89 14.67 3.86
C GLN A 104 7.84 13.54 3.50
N ILE A 105 7.59 12.89 2.37
CA ILE A 105 8.43 11.83 1.83
C ILE A 105 8.44 11.89 0.32
N ASP A 106 9.63 11.71 -0.25
CA ASP A 106 9.81 11.41 -1.66
C ASP A 106 10.47 10.04 -1.76
N LEU A 107 9.74 9.07 -2.31
CA LEU A 107 10.20 7.68 -2.40
C LEU A 107 11.33 7.49 -3.42
N CYS A 108 11.58 8.49 -4.26
CA CYS A 108 12.72 8.55 -5.18
C CYS A 108 13.91 9.32 -4.57
N ASN A 109 13.88 9.67 -3.28
CA ASN A 109 14.97 10.36 -2.58
C ASN A 109 15.22 9.70 -1.22
N LEU A 110 16.29 8.89 -1.12
CA LEU A 110 16.59 8.12 0.10
C LEU A 110 16.89 9.00 1.32
N PRO A 111 17.60 10.14 1.21
CA PRO A 111 17.70 11.10 2.30
C PRO A 111 16.33 11.61 2.79
N SER A 112 15.38 11.85 1.88
CA SER A 112 14.00 12.23 2.23
C SER A 112 13.29 11.14 3.03
N ILE A 113 13.41 9.88 2.61
CA ILE A 113 12.87 8.71 3.33
C ILE A 113 13.49 8.61 4.73
N ARG A 114 14.80 8.80 4.85
CA ARG A 114 15.52 8.77 6.12
C ARG A 114 15.01 9.86 7.08
N ARG A 115 14.90 11.11 6.61
CA ARG A 115 14.35 12.22 7.39
C ARG A 115 12.92 11.95 7.84
N ALA A 116 12.06 11.47 6.94
CA ALA A 116 10.67 11.12 7.25
C ALA A 116 10.57 10.04 8.34
N ALA A 117 11.36 8.97 8.21
CA ALA A 117 11.39 7.90 9.20
C ALA A 117 11.94 8.37 10.55
N ASN A 118 13.02 9.15 10.55
CA ASN A 118 13.58 9.72 11.78
C ASN A 118 12.58 10.63 12.49
N GLN A 119 11.85 11.46 11.74
CA GLN A 119 10.79 12.30 12.30
C GLN A 119 9.68 11.47 12.95
N LEU A 120 9.28 10.36 12.34
CA LEU A 120 8.25 9.46 12.90
C LEU A 120 8.75 8.70 14.14
N VAL A 121 9.95 8.13 14.08
CA VAL A 121 10.49 7.23 15.11
C VAL A 121 10.98 7.99 16.34
N SER A 122 11.71 9.09 16.10
CA SER A 122 12.43 9.83 17.14
C SER A 122 11.99 11.28 17.28
N GLY A 123 11.33 11.83 16.28
CA GLY A 123 10.88 13.22 16.25
C GLY A 123 9.43 13.40 16.73
N MET A 124 8.86 14.52 16.28
CA MET A 124 7.51 14.95 16.60
C MET A 124 6.78 15.39 15.32
N LEU A 125 5.45 15.36 15.39
CA LEU A 125 4.56 15.80 14.33
C LEU A 125 3.63 16.89 14.86
N SER A 126 3.25 17.80 13.95
CA SER A 126 2.34 18.89 14.24
C SER A 126 1.28 18.97 13.15
N SER A 127 0.05 19.22 13.55
CA SER A 127 -1.10 19.44 12.67
C SER A 127 -2.05 20.41 13.37
N PRO A 128 -1.67 21.70 13.46
CA PRO A 128 -2.52 22.69 14.09
C PRO A 128 -3.86 22.80 13.37
N SER A 129 -4.89 23.18 14.12
CA SER A 129 -6.24 23.39 13.63
C SER A 129 -6.82 24.60 14.35
N ASP A 130 -7.29 25.58 13.57
CA ASP A 130 -8.12 26.69 14.08
C ASP A 130 -9.62 26.30 14.12
N ASP A 131 -9.92 25.07 13.73
CA ASP A 131 -11.26 24.51 13.68
C ASP A 131 -11.55 23.69 14.95
N ASP A 132 -12.49 24.19 15.77
CA ASP A 132 -12.89 23.65 17.08
C ASP A 132 -13.49 22.24 17.04
N ASP A 133 -13.85 21.74 15.85
CA ASP A 133 -14.31 20.36 15.66
C ASP A 133 -13.15 19.35 15.69
N PHE A 134 -11.91 19.81 15.56
CA PHE A 134 -10.72 18.97 15.60
C PHE A 134 -9.81 19.35 16.76
N VAL A 135 -9.08 18.37 17.28
CA VAL A 135 -8.05 18.66 18.28
C VAL A 135 -6.81 19.19 17.55
N SER A 136 -6.34 20.38 17.95
CA SER A 136 -5.10 20.95 17.45
C SER A 136 -3.91 20.18 18.03
N LEU A 137 -3.02 19.67 17.18
CA LEU A 137 -1.89 18.84 17.58
C LEU A 137 -0.59 19.62 17.35
N THR A 138 0.21 19.79 18.39
CA THR A 138 1.50 20.47 18.33
C THR A 138 2.56 19.65 19.04
N ASP A 139 3.62 19.31 18.32
CA ASP A 139 4.81 18.62 18.80
C ASP A 139 4.47 17.30 19.54
N VAL A 140 3.59 16.51 18.92
CA VAL A 140 3.13 15.22 19.45
C VAL A 140 4.00 14.08 18.93
N LYS A 141 4.21 13.07 19.79
CA LYS A 141 4.89 11.84 19.43
C LYS A 141 3.88 10.72 19.17
N ILE A 142 4.12 9.93 18.13
CA ILE A 142 3.36 8.68 17.93
C ILE A 142 4.06 7.53 18.67
N PRO A 143 3.34 6.72 19.45
CA PRO A 143 3.96 5.65 20.22
C PRO A 143 4.26 4.41 19.38
N ARG A 144 3.53 4.22 18.26
CA ARG A 144 3.60 3.06 17.38
C ARG A 144 2.92 3.35 16.04
N LEU A 145 3.04 2.40 15.11
CA LEU A 145 2.19 2.25 13.94
C LEU A 145 1.48 0.90 14.02
N ASP A 146 0.17 0.88 13.81
CA ASP A 146 -0.66 -0.33 13.73
C ASP A 146 -0.79 -0.84 12.30
N SER A 147 -0.77 0.06 11.32
CA SER A 147 -0.67 -0.30 9.91
C SER A 147 0.12 0.73 9.11
N VAL A 148 0.93 0.27 8.17
CA VAL A 148 1.50 1.08 7.09
C VAL A 148 0.96 0.55 5.76
N ILE A 149 0.39 1.45 4.95
CA ILE A 149 -0.19 1.11 3.65
C ILE A 149 0.67 1.76 2.56
N PHE A 150 1.41 0.92 1.85
CA PHE A 150 2.30 1.31 0.75
C PHE A 150 1.55 1.35 -0.57
N ASN A 151 0.81 2.44 -0.75
CA ASN A 151 -0.03 2.76 -1.92
C ASN A 151 0.71 3.55 -3.00
N ALA A 152 1.65 4.43 -2.63
CA ALA A 152 2.27 5.35 -3.58
C ALA A 152 2.93 4.61 -4.76
N GLY A 153 2.90 5.21 -5.94
CA GLY A 153 3.56 4.63 -7.09
C GLY A 153 3.34 5.43 -8.36
N ILE A 154 4.10 5.05 -9.39
CA ILE A 154 4.05 5.62 -10.73
C ILE A 154 4.00 4.50 -11.77
N GLY A 155 3.41 4.78 -12.93
CA GLY A 155 3.27 3.81 -14.03
C GLY A 155 4.40 3.83 -15.07
N GLY A 156 5.07 4.98 -15.27
CA GLY A 156 6.07 5.12 -16.35
C GLY A 156 5.49 5.15 -17.77
N TRP A 157 4.18 5.43 -17.91
CA TRP A 157 3.49 5.44 -19.21
C TRP A 157 3.48 6.84 -19.85
N TYR A 158 3.56 6.87 -21.19
CA TYR A 158 3.42 8.10 -21.98
C TYR A 158 2.09 8.19 -22.76
N GLY A 159 1.36 7.08 -22.91
CA GLY A 159 0.11 7.07 -23.66
C GLY A 159 -0.37 5.68 -24.03
N LEU A 160 -1.32 5.62 -24.97
CA LEU A 160 -1.93 4.38 -25.46
C LEU A 160 -1.47 4.07 -26.89
N ASP A 161 -1.21 2.80 -27.18
CA ASP A 161 -1.07 2.28 -28.53
C ASP A 161 -2.48 2.02 -29.11
N TRP A 162 -3.04 3.01 -29.82
CA TRP A 162 -4.42 2.99 -30.31
C TRP A 162 -4.77 1.78 -31.18
N PRO A 163 -3.96 1.37 -32.18
CA PRO A 163 -4.19 0.12 -32.89
C PRO A 163 -4.30 -1.09 -31.96
N LYS A 164 -3.42 -1.17 -30.94
CA LYS A 164 -3.49 -2.26 -29.95
C LYS A 164 -4.70 -2.16 -29.03
N VAL A 165 -5.22 -0.97 -28.73
CA VAL A 165 -6.48 -0.81 -27.96
C VAL A 165 -7.62 -1.54 -28.68
N PHE A 166 -7.83 -1.23 -29.96
CA PHE A 166 -8.89 -1.87 -30.75
C PHE A 166 -8.62 -3.37 -30.88
N HIS A 167 -7.38 -3.76 -31.21
CA HIS A 167 -7.01 -5.17 -31.31
C HIS A 167 -7.30 -5.95 -30.02
N ASN A 168 -6.91 -5.42 -28.85
CA ASN A 168 -7.12 -6.06 -27.56
C ASN A 168 -8.62 -6.19 -27.23
N ILE A 169 -9.42 -5.16 -27.49
CA ILE A 169 -10.88 -5.20 -27.27
C ILE A 169 -11.53 -6.25 -28.18
N PHE A 170 -11.17 -6.29 -29.48
CA PHE A 170 -11.76 -7.24 -30.42
C PHE A 170 -11.33 -8.69 -30.19
N THR A 171 -10.10 -8.93 -29.71
CA THR A 171 -9.57 -10.29 -29.52
C THR A 171 -9.83 -10.87 -28.13
N GLN A 172 -9.79 -10.05 -27.08
CA GLN A 172 -9.91 -10.51 -25.68
C GLN A 172 -11.23 -10.08 -25.02
N GLY A 173 -12.01 -9.22 -25.68
CA GLY A 173 -13.24 -8.64 -25.13
C GLY A 173 -12.98 -7.45 -24.20
N LEU A 174 -14.03 -6.65 -23.98
CA LEU A 174 -13.95 -5.38 -23.26
C LEU A 174 -13.44 -5.53 -21.82
N ILE A 175 -13.98 -6.50 -21.06
CA ILE A 175 -13.60 -6.71 -19.67
C ILE A 175 -12.11 -7.03 -19.55
N SER A 176 -11.60 -7.92 -20.41
CA SER A 176 -10.19 -8.30 -20.40
C SER A 176 -9.32 -7.10 -20.74
N ALA A 177 -9.64 -6.40 -21.83
CA ALA A 177 -8.90 -5.22 -22.28
C ALA A 177 -8.87 -4.07 -21.26
N THR A 178 -9.89 -3.93 -20.42
CA THR A 178 -9.92 -2.89 -19.36
C THR A 178 -9.41 -3.36 -18.01
N THR A 179 -9.16 -4.67 -17.82
CA THR A 179 -8.59 -5.23 -16.58
C THR A 179 -7.10 -5.54 -16.74
N TRP A 180 -6.70 -6.08 -17.89
CA TRP A 180 -5.33 -6.48 -18.25
C TRP A 180 -4.95 -5.89 -19.62
N PRO A 181 -4.80 -4.55 -19.72
CA PRO A 181 -4.54 -3.89 -20.98
C PRO A 181 -3.13 -4.21 -21.54
N THR A 182 -3.06 -4.67 -22.79
CA THR A 182 -1.78 -4.96 -23.50
C THR A 182 -1.35 -3.85 -24.46
N PHE A 183 -1.89 -2.64 -24.27
CA PHE A 183 -1.74 -1.50 -25.18
C PHE A 183 -1.19 -0.24 -24.49
N LYS A 184 -0.69 -0.36 -23.26
CA LYS A 184 -0.06 0.75 -22.54
C LYS A 184 1.30 1.04 -23.16
N GLY A 185 1.49 2.27 -23.61
CA GLY A 185 2.78 2.77 -24.09
C GLY A 185 3.63 3.22 -22.91
N ALA A 186 4.75 2.53 -22.67
CA ALA A 186 5.79 2.90 -21.71
C ALA A 186 7.16 2.91 -22.39
N LEU A 187 8.06 3.74 -21.89
CA LEU A 187 9.45 3.78 -22.31
C LEU A 187 10.30 3.01 -21.30
N SER A 188 11.38 2.42 -21.79
CA SER A 188 12.47 1.88 -20.97
C SER A 188 13.53 2.95 -20.70
N GLY A 189 14.42 2.68 -19.76
CA GLY A 189 15.58 3.50 -19.44
C GLY A 189 15.33 4.61 -18.42
N HIS A 190 14.15 4.64 -17.79
CA HIS A 190 13.85 5.63 -16.75
C HIS A 190 14.64 5.35 -15.48
N VAL A 191 15.60 6.22 -15.19
CA VAL A 191 16.47 6.14 -14.01
C VAL A 191 16.47 7.44 -13.21
N ILE A 192 16.69 7.31 -11.90
CA ILE A 192 16.85 8.42 -10.96
C ILE A 192 18.22 8.33 -10.27
N ASP A 193 18.71 9.47 -9.81
CA ASP A 193 19.70 9.52 -8.73
C ASP A 193 18.92 9.56 -7.41
N PRO A 194 18.89 8.45 -6.64
CA PRO A 194 18.07 8.37 -5.45
C PRO A 194 18.72 9.08 -4.24
N ILE A 195 19.94 9.59 -4.36
CA ILE A 195 20.57 10.44 -3.35
C ILE A 195 20.08 11.87 -3.52
N LYS A 196 20.14 12.39 -4.75
CA LYS A 196 19.68 13.75 -5.07
C LYS A 196 18.16 13.86 -5.19
N GLY A 197 17.47 12.78 -5.54
CA GLY A 197 16.05 12.79 -5.89
C GLY A 197 15.78 13.49 -7.23
N SER A 198 16.73 13.42 -8.15
CA SER A 198 16.64 14.00 -9.50
C SER A 198 16.75 12.91 -10.56
N LYS A 199 16.56 13.27 -11.84
CA LYS A 199 16.85 12.36 -12.95
C LYS A 199 18.30 11.86 -12.84
N GLY A 200 18.50 10.58 -13.13
CA GLY A 200 19.82 9.97 -13.13
C GLY A 200 20.67 10.50 -14.27
N GLU A 201 21.94 10.79 -13.99
CA GLU A 201 22.95 11.14 -15.01
C GLU A 201 23.71 9.87 -15.45
N GLU A 202 24.34 9.89 -16.63
CA GLU A 202 24.97 8.69 -17.21
C GLU A 202 26.03 8.06 -16.29
N ASP A 203 26.87 8.90 -15.68
CA ASP A 203 28.00 8.51 -14.82
C ASP A 203 27.68 8.52 -13.30
N GLY A 204 26.42 8.76 -12.94
CA GLY A 204 25.97 8.89 -11.55
C GLY A 204 25.43 7.58 -10.95
N PRO A 205 25.31 7.50 -9.61
CA PRO A 205 24.51 6.49 -8.93
C PRO A 205 23.09 6.50 -9.50
N LYS A 206 22.61 5.37 -10.03
CA LYS A 206 21.28 5.29 -10.65
C LYS A 206 20.49 4.06 -10.23
N VAL A 207 19.18 4.25 -10.10
CA VAL A 207 18.17 3.21 -9.83
C VAL A 207 17.02 3.39 -10.81
N GLY A 208 16.35 2.30 -11.19
CA GLY A 208 15.12 2.39 -11.98
C GLY A 208 14.07 3.27 -11.28
N GLU A 209 13.54 4.28 -11.97
CA GLU A 209 12.63 5.28 -11.39
C GLU A 209 11.34 4.63 -10.85
N VAL A 210 10.70 3.80 -11.68
CA VAL A 210 9.47 3.09 -11.33
C VAL A 210 9.71 2.08 -10.21
N PHE A 211 10.84 1.39 -10.24
CA PHE A 211 11.25 0.48 -9.17
C PHE A 211 11.47 1.20 -7.85
N CYS A 212 12.13 2.36 -7.86
CA CYS A 212 12.35 3.15 -6.66
C CYS A 212 11.04 3.66 -6.05
N ALA A 213 10.17 4.23 -6.89
CA ALA A 213 8.88 4.76 -6.45
C ALA A 213 7.94 3.66 -5.91
N ASN A 214 7.87 2.51 -6.59
CA ASN A 214 6.87 1.49 -6.30
C ASN A 214 7.31 0.50 -5.22
N VAL A 215 8.62 0.17 -5.15
CA VAL A 215 9.14 -0.93 -4.31
C VAL A 215 10.28 -0.47 -3.41
N PHE A 216 11.40 0.00 -3.97
CA PHE A 216 12.63 0.16 -3.19
C PHE A 216 12.58 1.28 -2.15
N GLY A 217 11.97 2.43 -2.49
CA GLY A 217 11.76 3.51 -1.54
C GLY A 217 10.88 3.08 -0.35
N HIS A 218 9.80 2.35 -0.64
CA HIS A 218 8.95 1.77 0.40
C HIS A 218 9.68 0.74 1.26
N TYR A 219 10.51 -0.09 0.64
CA TYR A 219 11.31 -1.10 1.32
C TYR A 219 12.25 -0.45 2.34
N ILE A 220 13.03 0.55 1.91
CA ILE A 220 13.90 1.33 2.80
C ILE A 220 13.09 2.03 3.91
N PHE A 221 11.92 2.55 3.57
CA PHE A 221 11.06 3.21 4.54
C PHE A 221 10.55 2.26 5.63
N ALA A 222 9.97 1.11 5.24
CA ALA A 222 9.49 0.12 6.21
C ALA A 222 10.61 -0.40 7.12
N ARG A 223 11.81 -0.66 6.58
CA ARG A 223 12.97 -1.07 7.39
C ARG A 223 13.26 -0.09 8.52
N ARG A 224 13.16 1.22 8.24
CA ARG A 224 13.37 2.28 9.23
C ARG A 224 12.19 2.47 10.18
N LEU A 225 10.97 2.10 9.77
CA LEU A 225 9.77 2.14 10.61
C LEU A 225 9.62 0.91 11.53
N VAL A 226 10.45 -0.13 11.38
CA VAL A 226 10.45 -1.32 12.25
C VAL A 226 10.34 -1.00 13.75
N PRO A 227 11.03 0.02 14.32
CA PRO A 227 10.88 0.37 15.73
C PRO A 227 9.45 0.77 16.14
N LEU A 228 8.66 1.37 15.24
CA LEU A 228 7.25 1.73 15.50
C LEU A 228 6.28 0.57 15.21
N LEU A 229 6.69 -0.37 14.35
CA LEU A 229 5.88 -1.50 13.91
C LEU A 229 6.03 -2.72 14.82
N THR A 230 7.18 -2.89 15.45
CA THR A 230 7.46 -3.99 16.37
C THR A 230 6.66 -3.80 17.66
N ARG A 231 6.01 -4.87 18.13
CA ARG A 231 5.32 -4.86 19.42
C ARG A 231 6.26 -5.35 20.52
N PRO A 232 6.38 -4.63 21.65
CA PRO A 232 7.10 -5.14 22.81
C PRO A 232 6.38 -6.37 23.34
N SER A 233 7.12 -7.26 24.02
CA SER A 233 6.59 -8.53 24.51
C SER A 233 5.49 -8.40 25.57
N SER A 234 5.38 -7.22 26.20
CA SER A 234 4.30 -6.86 27.12
C SER A 234 3.03 -6.35 26.44
N SER A 235 3.05 -6.16 25.12
CA SER A 235 1.92 -5.63 24.35
C SER A 235 0.80 -6.67 24.25
N THR A 236 -0.43 -6.25 24.52
CA THR A 236 -1.65 -7.04 24.23
C THR A 236 -2.23 -6.74 22.85
N LEU A 237 -1.63 -5.81 22.10
CA LEU A 237 -2.05 -5.48 20.75
C LEU A 237 -1.61 -6.56 19.74
N PRO A 238 -2.37 -6.75 18.65
CA PRO A 238 -1.94 -7.60 17.56
C PRO A 238 -0.65 -7.06 16.90
N PRO A 239 0.06 -7.92 16.13
CA PRO A 239 1.16 -7.49 15.28
C PRO A 239 0.76 -6.31 14.38
N ALA A 240 1.66 -5.35 14.20
CA ALA A 240 1.43 -4.30 13.20
C ALA A 240 1.42 -4.89 11.78
N ARG A 241 0.85 -4.15 10.83
CA ARG A 241 0.64 -4.61 9.45
C ARG A 241 1.41 -3.76 8.47
N ILE A 242 2.21 -4.38 7.61
CA ILE A 242 2.79 -3.77 6.41
C ILE A 242 1.96 -4.24 5.22
N VAL A 243 1.13 -3.36 4.66
CA VAL A 243 0.23 -3.67 3.55
C VAL A 243 0.82 -3.09 2.27
N TRP A 244 1.22 -3.98 1.36
CA TRP A 244 1.76 -3.60 0.05
C TRP A 244 0.66 -3.53 -1.00
N GLU A 245 0.58 -2.41 -1.72
CA GLU A 245 -0.35 -2.24 -2.82
C GLU A 245 0.28 -2.61 -4.17
N SER A 246 -0.10 -3.79 -4.64
CA SER A 246 0.21 -4.29 -5.97
C SER A 246 -0.87 -3.88 -7.00
N SER A 247 -0.94 -4.57 -8.13
CA SER A 247 -1.92 -4.37 -9.21
C SER A 247 -2.62 -5.70 -9.53
N VAL A 248 -3.80 -5.67 -10.15
CA VAL A 248 -4.43 -6.90 -10.70
C VAL A 248 -3.70 -7.42 -11.94
N GLU A 249 -2.84 -6.59 -12.53
CA GLU A 249 -2.29 -6.78 -13.86
C GLU A 249 -1.15 -7.80 -14.03
N PRO A 250 -0.13 -7.87 -13.14
CA PRO A 250 1.15 -8.48 -13.46
C PRO A 250 1.07 -9.99 -13.62
N ASP A 251 1.72 -10.50 -14.67
CA ASP A 251 1.98 -11.92 -14.92
C ASP A 251 3.40 -12.31 -14.52
N GLY A 252 3.72 -13.61 -14.63
CA GLY A 252 5.08 -14.12 -14.42
C GLY A 252 6.11 -13.49 -15.36
N ASP A 253 5.77 -13.33 -16.64
CA ASP A 253 6.69 -12.88 -17.69
C ASP A 253 7.01 -11.37 -17.62
N ASP A 254 6.29 -10.60 -16.82
CA ASP A 254 6.54 -9.16 -16.64
C ASP A 254 7.81 -8.88 -15.83
N PHE A 255 8.29 -9.84 -15.03
CA PHE A 255 9.45 -9.68 -14.17
C PHE A 255 10.63 -10.55 -14.64
N SER A 256 11.80 -9.92 -14.77
CA SER A 256 13.05 -10.60 -15.06
C SER A 256 14.08 -10.32 -13.95
N PRO A 257 14.69 -11.36 -13.35
CA PRO A 257 15.81 -11.17 -12.42
C PRO A 257 17.00 -10.43 -13.02
N ASP A 258 17.20 -10.52 -14.34
CA ASP A 258 18.30 -9.86 -15.07
C ASP A 258 18.05 -8.35 -15.28
N ASP A 259 16.81 -7.91 -15.10
CA ASP A 259 16.37 -6.52 -15.10
C ASP A 259 15.60 -6.20 -13.82
N PHE A 260 16.18 -6.55 -12.68
CA PHE A 260 15.56 -6.49 -11.36
C PHE A 260 14.97 -5.12 -11.00
N GLU A 261 15.64 -4.05 -11.42
CA GLU A 261 15.23 -2.66 -11.20
C GLU A 261 14.30 -2.12 -12.30
N ALA A 262 13.87 -2.98 -13.23
CA ALA A 262 12.96 -2.69 -14.33
C ALA A 262 13.41 -1.51 -15.20
N ILE A 263 14.69 -1.45 -15.55
CA ILE A 263 15.29 -0.37 -16.33
C ILE A 263 15.15 -0.66 -17.82
N LYS A 264 15.37 -1.89 -18.26
CA LYS A 264 15.40 -2.26 -19.69
C LYS A 264 14.02 -2.58 -20.23
N THR A 265 13.10 -3.04 -19.39
CA THR A 265 11.74 -3.40 -19.80
C THR A 265 10.87 -2.18 -20.13
N ASN A 266 9.94 -2.34 -21.08
CA ASN A 266 8.86 -1.39 -21.31
C ASN A 266 7.62 -1.67 -20.43
N ALA A 267 7.67 -2.68 -19.56
CA ALA A 267 6.62 -3.07 -18.62
C ALA A 267 7.06 -2.82 -17.18
N ALA A 268 7.69 -1.67 -16.91
CA ALA A 268 8.32 -1.40 -15.61
C ALA A 268 7.31 -1.36 -14.45
N TYR A 269 6.09 -0.90 -14.71
CA TYR A 269 5.02 -0.95 -13.72
C TYR A 269 4.68 -2.39 -13.34
N GLU A 270 4.40 -3.23 -14.34
CA GLU A 270 4.03 -4.62 -14.16
C GLU A 270 5.16 -5.41 -13.49
N SER A 271 6.39 -5.24 -13.97
CA SER A 271 7.60 -5.83 -13.36
C SER A 271 7.72 -5.51 -11.88
N THR A 272 7.55 -4.23 -11.50
CA THR A 272 7.67 -3.82 -10.10
C THR A 272 6.50 -4.31 -9.24
N LYS A 273 5.29 -4.39 -9.80
CA LYS A 273 4.13 -4.97 -9.10
C LYS A 273 4.25 -6.49 -8.95
N ARG A 274 4.85 -7.18 -9.92
CA ARG A 274 5.20 -8.61 -9.82
C ARG A 274 6.26 -8.85 -8.74
N LEU A 275 7.28 -7.99 -8.66
CA LEU A 275 8.27 -8.05 -7.57
C LEU A 275 7.61 -7.85 -6.20
N THR A 276 6.66 -6.92 -6.07
CA THR A 276 5.86 -6.75 -4.84
C THR A 276 5.09 -8.01 -4.47
N ASP A 277 4.47 -8.70 -5.45
CA ASP A 277 3.78 -9.97 -5.22
C ASP A 277 4.74 -11.04 -4.67
N LEU A 278 5.90 -11.19 -5.31
CA LEU A 278 6.94 -12.16 -4.89
C LEU A 278 7.42 -11.89 -3.47
N LEU A 279 7.71 -10.64 -3.12
CA LEU A 279 8.18 -10.28 -1.78
C LEU A 279 7.11 -10.54 -0.71
N ALA A 280 5.88 -10.05 -0.92
CA ALA A 280 4.83 -10.13 0.09
C ALA A 280 4.38 -11.58 0.32
N LEU A 281 4.09 -12.34 -0.74
CA LEU A 281 3.54 -13.70 -0.63
C LEU A 281 4.55 -14.74 -0.13
N THR A 282 5.85 -14.49 -0.34
CA THR A 282 6.91 -15.38 0.16
C THR A 282 7.49 -14.98 1.51
N SER A 283 7.02 -13.88 2.11
CA SER A 283 7.58 -13.31 3.34
C SER A 283 7.57 -14.25 4.56
N THR A 284 6.61 -15.18 4.62
CA THR A 284 6.46 -16.15 5.72
C THR A 284 7.15 -17.49 5.45
N LEU A 285 7.78 -17.65 4.28
CA LEU A 285 8.35 -18.93 3.87
C LEU A 285 9.74 -19.17 4.46
N PRO A 286 10.12 -20.43 4.73
CA PRO A 286 11.45 -20.76 5.24
C PRO A 286 12.60 -20.26 4.36
N SER A 287 12.43 -20.27 3.03
CA SER A 287 13.45 -19.83 2.07
C SER A 287 13.74 -18.32 2.12
N SER A 288 12.72 -17.50 2.42
CA SER A 288 12.84 -16.05 2.54
C SER A 288 13.18 -15.59 3.96
N LYS A 289 12.97 -16.45 4.96
CA LYS A 289 13.11 -16.12 6.40
C LYS A 289 14.41 -15.41 6.78
N PRO A 290 15.61 -15.80 6.30
CA PRO A 290 16.85 -15.12 6.69
C PRO A 290 16.86 -13.63 6.29
N TYR A 291 16.38 -13.34 5.08
CA TYR A 291 16.35 -11.98 4.54
C TYR A 291 15.22 -11.16 5.17
N VAL A 292 14.06 -11.76 5.37
CA VAL A 292 12.92 -11.11 6.05
C VAL A 292 13.26 -10.79 7.51
N SER A 293 13.99 -11.68 8.20
CA SER A 293 14.42 -11.44 9.59
C SER A 293 15.39 -10.27 9.68
N ARG A 294 16.29 -10.12 8.70
CA ARG A 294 17.18 -8.96 8.58
C ARG A 294 16.42 -7.67 8.26
N TYR A 295 15.46 -7.75 7.34
CA TYR A 295 14.58 -6.64 6.95
C TYR A 295 13.68 -6.16 8.10
N LEU A 296 13.16 -7.07 8.91
CA LEU A 296 12.32 -6.74 10.07
C LEU A 296 13.13 -6.58 11.37
N ASN A 297 14.46 -6.66 11.29
CA ASN A 297 15.39 -6.56 12.41
C ASN A 297 15.08 -7.53 13.56
N ILE A 298 14.61 -8.74 13.24
CA ILE A 298 14.20 -9.75 14.22
C ILE A 298 15.43 -10.31 14.97
N ASP A 299 16.53 -10.57 14.25
CA ASP A 299 17.70 -11.26 14.80
C ASP A 299 18.43 -10.43 15.87
N THR A 300 18.48 -9.10 15.71
CA THR A 300 19.09 -8.22 16.72
C THR A 300 18.24 -8.10 17.99
N GLN A 301 16.93 -8.34 17.87
CA GLN A 301 15.96 -8.22 18.97
C GLN A 301 15.89 -9.49 19.86
N GLN A 302 16.40 -10.64 19.40
CA GLN A 302 16.40 -11.90 20.15
C GLN A 302 17.53 -12.05 21.18
N THR A 303 18.41 -11.06 21.29
CA THR A 303 19.62 -11.12 22.15
C THR A 303 19.37 -10.93 23.65
N SER A 304 18.11 -10.80 24.10
CA SER A 304 17.74 -10.63 25.51
C SER A 304 16.95 -11.83 26.06
N ASN A 305 17.22 -12.24 27.30
CA ASN A 305 16.58 -13.38 28.01
C ASN A 305 15.06 -13.18 28.32
N THR A 306 14.40 -12.22 27.69
CA THR A 306 12.96 -11.95 27.81
C THR A 306 12.21 -12.55 26.63
N GLN A 307 10.90 -12.78 26.79
CA GLN A 307 9.99 -13.14 25.68
C GLN A 307 10.31 -12.27 24.45
N PRO A 308 10.40 -12.84 23.23
CA PRO A 308 10.80 -12.08 22.05
C PRO A 308 9.71 -11.06 21.68
N PRO A 309 10.10 -9.87 21.20
CA PRO A 309 9.13 -8.92 20.65
C PRO A 309 8.41 -9.50 19.44
N THR A 310 7.20 -9.00 19.16
CA THR A 310 6.40 -9.49 18.03
C THR A 310 6.66 -8.59 16.80
N PRO A 311 7.23 -9.13 15.71
CA PRO A 311 7.47 -8.36 14.48
C PRO A 311 6.15 -8.07 13.74
N PRO A 312 6.14 -7.08 12.83
CA PRO A 312 4.98 -6.85 11.98
C PRO A 312 4.75 -7.99 10.98
N LYS A 313 3.50 -8.13 10.52
CA LYS A 313 3.10 -9.03 9.44
C LYS A 313 3.00 -8.29 8.11
N ILE A 314 3.29 -9.01 7.01
CA ILE A 314 3.29 -8.47 5.66
C ILE A 314 2.07 -9.01 4.89
N TYR A 315 1.30 -8.10 4.28
CA TYR A 315 0.10 -8.42 3.51
C TYR A 315 0.15 -7.77 2.13
N LEU A 316 -0.62 -8.34 1.20
CA LEU A 316 -0.67 -7.91 -0.20
C LEU A 316 -2.09 -7.55 -0.62
N VAL A 317 -2.25 -6.39 -1.25
CA VAL A 317 -3.52 -5.94 -1.84
C VAL A 317 -3.37 -5.48 -3.27
N HIS A 318 -4.50 -5.26 -3.95
CA HIS A 318 -4.57 -4.39 -5.10
C HIS A 318 -5.92 -3.63 -5.14
N PRO A 319 -5.96 -2.44 -5.76
CA PRO A 319 -7.16 -1.58 -5.78
C PRO A 319 -8.19 -1.99 -6.83
N GLY A 320 -7.91 -3.03 -7.63
CA GLY A 320 -8.61 -3.27 -8.88
C GLY A 320 -8.30 -2.18 -9.91
N VAL A 321 -9.27 -1.88 -10.77
CA VAL A 321 -9.21 -0.84 -11.79
C VAL A 321 -9.92 0.40 -11.25
N VAL A 322 -9.11 1.41 -10.95
CA VAL A 322 -9.55 2.70 -10.43
C VAL A 322 -9.17 3.77 -11.43
N GLN A 323 -10.11 4.66 -11.71
CA GLN A 323 -9.84 5.84 -12.50
C GLN A 323 -9.04 6.83 -11.67
N THR A 324 -7.76 6.99 -12.00
CA THR A 324 -6.87 7.96 -11.37
C THR A 324 -6.07 8.71 -12.43
N THR A 325 -5.36 9.76 -12.00
CA THR A 325 -4.41 10.50 -12.85
C THR A 325 -3.09 9.75 -13.05
N LEU A 326 -2.98 8.49 -12.61
CA LEU A 326 -1.77 7.67 -12.81
C LEU A 326 -1.49 7.47 -14.31
N PHE A 327 -2.55 7.38 -15.12
CA PHE A 327 -2.45 7.34 -16.57
C PHE A 327 -2.77 8.74 -17.15
N PRO A 328 -1.86 9.35 -17.94
CA PRO A 328 -2.07 10.70 -18.47
C PRO A 328 -3.10 10.68 -19.61
N LEU A 329 -4.37 10.98 -19.29
CA LEU A 329 -5.46 11.09 -20.26
C LEU A 329 -5.92 12.55 -20.41
N SER A 330 -6.28 12.96 -21.63
CA SER A 330 -7.01 14.22 -21.84
C SER A 330 -8.37 14.18 -21.13
N ALA A 331 -8.95 15.33 -20.79
CA ALA A 331 -10.24 15.37 -20.08
C ALA A 331 -11.36 14.62 -20.83
N PHE A 332 -11.38 14.73 -22.17
CA PHE A 332 -12.31 13.98 -23.02
C PHE A 332 -12.12 12.46 -22.86
N MET A 333 -10.87 11.99 -22.94
CA MET A 333 -10.56 10.57 -22.80
C MET A 333 -10.81 10.06 -21.39
N TYR A 334 -10.55 10.90 -20.38
CA TYR A 334 -10.82 10.60 -18.98
C TYR A 334 -12.32 10.32 -18.78
N PHE A 335 -13.21 11.16 -19.30
CA PHE A 335 -14.66 10.93 -19.22
C PHE A 335 -15.08 9.60 -19.88
N TRP A 336 -14.65 9.35 -21.13
CA TRP A 336 -15.04 8.13 -21.83
C TRP A 336 -14.44 6.87 -21.24
N TYR A 337 -13.21 6.94 -20.75
CA TYR A 337 -12.60 5.85 -19.99
C TYR A 337 -13.47 5.48 -18.78
N MET A 338 -13.95 6.46 -18.02
CA MET A 338 -14.89 6.21 -16.92
C MET A 338 -16.13 5.45 -17.37
N VAL A 339 -16.77 5.88 -18.46
CA VAL A 339 -17.95 5.23 -19.02
C VAL A 339 -17.65 3.77 -19.37
N VAL A 340 -16.51 3.51 -20.02
CA VAL A 340 -16.08 2.15 -20.38
C VAL A 340 -15.88 1.29 -19.13
N LEU A 341 -15.27 1.83 -18.07
CA LEU A 341 -15.10 1.08 -16.81
C LEU A 341 -16.44 0.71 -16.16
N TYR A 342 -17.44 1.60 -16.22
CA TYR A 342 -18.79 1.30 -15.74
C TYR A 342 -19.45 0.19 -16.56
N ILE A 343 -19.29 0.22 -17.90
CA ILE A 343 -19.78 -0.85 -18.76
C ILE A 343 -19.10 -2.18 -18.38
N ALA A 344 -17.78 -2.21 -18.20
CA ALA A 344 -17.08 -3.42 -17.79
C ALA A 344 -17.56 -3.97 -16.43
N ARG A 345 -17.87 -3.09 -15.46
CA ARG A 345 -18.52 -3.48 -14.19
C ARG A 345 -19.90 -4.10 -14.44
N TRP A 346 -20.74 -3.47 -15.26
CA TRP A 346 -22.09 -3.98 -15.56
C TRP A 346 -22.07 -5.29 -16.33
N LEU A 347 -21.03 -5.55 -17.10
CA LEU A 347 -20.79 -6.86 -17.73
C LEU A 347 -20.25 -7.91 -16.74
N GLY A 348 -20.22 -7.60 -15.44
CA GLY A 348 -19.93 -8.55 -14.37
C GLY A 348 -18.49 -8.58 -13.88
N SER A 349 -17.65 -7.63 -14.31
CA SER A 349 -16.26 -7.60 -13.84
C SER A 349 -16.18 -7.18 -12.37
N PRO A 350 -15.59 -8.01 -11.47
CA PRO A 350 -15.42 -7.65 -10.09
C PRO A 350 -14.32 -6.60 -9.89
N TRP A 351 -13.36 -6.51 -10.81
CA TRP A 351 -12.17 -5.70 -10.65
C TRP A 351 -12.34 -4.25 -11.06
N HIS A 352 -13.58 -3.75 -11.21
CA HIS A 352 -13.82 -2.36 -11.55
C HIS A 352 -14.42 -1.56 -10.39
N PRO A 353 -13.68 -1.27 -9.29
CA PRO A 353 -14.10 -0.32 -8.25
C PRO A 353 -14.29 1.11 -8.74
N ILE A 354 -13.59 1.51 -9.81
CA ILE A 354 -13.68 2.81 -10.53
C ILE A 354 -13.26 4.03 -9.71
N THR A 355 -13.74 4.18 -8.48
CA THR A 355 -13.44 5.31 -7.61
C THR A 355 -12.33 4.97 -6.63
N ALA A 356 -11.57 5.99 -6.21
CA ALA A 356 -10.53 5.85 -5.20
C ALA A 356 -11.06 5.24 -3.89
N TYR A 357 -12.21 5.73 -3.41
CA TYR A 357 -12.87 5.21 -2.21
C TYR A 357 -13.23 3.73 -2.33
N ASN A 358 -13.70 3.28 -3.50
CA ASN A 358 -14.00 1.86 -3.70
C ASN A 358 -12.72 1.01 -3.84
N GLY A 359 -11.69 1.55 -4.50
CA GLY A 359 -10.37 0.93 -4.60
C GLY A 359 -9.67 0.75 -3.24
N ALA A 360 -10.07 1.53 -2.23
CA ALA A 360 -9.58 1.40 -0.87
C ALA A 360 -10.16 0.22 -0.06
N CYS A 361 -11.09 -0.57 -0.63
CA CYS A 361 -11.80 -1.62 0.12
C CYS A 361 -10.86 -2.65 0.79
N ALA A 362 -9.97 -3.28 0.03
CA ALA A 362 -9.04 -4.29 0.52
C ALA A 362 -8.00 -3.75 1.52
N PRO A 363 -7.29 -2.63 1.25
CA PRO A 363 -6.33 -2.10 2.23
C PRO A 363 -6.98 -1.67 3.54
N VAL A 364 -8.15 -1.02 3.50
CA VAL A 364 -8.87 -0.61 4.73
C VAL A 364 -9.38 -1.83 5.50
N TRP A 365 -9.95 -2.81 4.80
CA TRP A 365 -10.37 -4.05 5.42
C TRP A 365 -9.20 -4.76 6.10
N LEU A 366 -8.04 -4.89 5.44
CA LEU A 366 -6.85 -5.47 6.08
C LEU A 366 -6.35 -4.65 7.27
N ALA A 367 -6.45 -3.33 7.26
CA ALA A 367 -6.06 -2.49 8.38
C ALA A 367 -6.98 -2.67 9.59
N LEU A 368 -8.28 -2.92 9.36
CA LEU A 368 -9.29 -3.00 10.41
C LEU A 368 -9.65 -4.44 10.84
N GLN A 369 -9.35 -5.46 10.03
CA GLN A 369 -9.81 -6.82 10.32
C GLN A 369 -9.21 -7.39 11.60
N GLU A 370 -9.94 -8.27 12.28
CA GLU A 370 -9.44 -8.98 13.47
C GLU A 370 -8.28 -9.90 13.11
N GLN A 371 -7.23 -9.90 13.95
CA GLN A 371 -6.02 -10.66 13.67
C GLN A 371 -6.26 -12.17 13.63
N GLY A 372 -7.06 -12.70 14.55
CA GLY A 372 -7.37 -14.13 14.60
C GLY A 372 -8.07 -14.62 13.33
N TRP A 373 -8.90 -13.78 12.70
CA TRP A 373 -9.52 -14.11 11.42
C TRP A 373 -8.49 -14.15 10.29
N LEU A 374 -7.59 -13.17 10.22
CA LEU A 374 -6.52 -13.12 9.22
C LEU A 374 -5.57 -14.31 9.33
N ASP A 375 -5.22 -14.70 10.57
CA ASP A 375 -4.34 -15.84 10.84
C ASP A 375 -5.03 -17.16 10.45
N GLY A 376 -6.31 -17.31 10.78
CA GLY A 376 -7.09 -18.51 10.46
C GLY A 376 -7.21 -18.81 8.97
N VAL A 377 -7.10 -17.79 8.11
CA VAL A 377 -7.13 -17.94 6.64
C VAL A 377 -5.76 -17.81 5.98
N TYR A 378 -4.67 -17.73 6.75
CA TYR A 378 -3.31 -17.48 6.25
C TYR A 378 -3.24 -16.27 5.32
N ALA A 379 -3.82 -15.14 5.75
CA ALA A 379 -3.99 -13.95 4.90
C ALA A 379 -2.69 -13.38 4.30
N GLU A 380 -1.52 -13.69 4.89
CA GLU A 380 -0.17 -13.34 4.39
C GLU A 380 0.17 -14.06 3.06
N ARG A 381 -0.54 -15.13 2.73
CA ARG A 381 -0.38 -15.94 1.51
C ARG A 381 -1.38 -15.60 0.40
N ILE A 382 -2.18 -14.56 0.59
CA ILE A 382 -3.29 -14.21 -0.29
C ILE A 382 -3.09 -12.79 -0.81
N LYS A 383 -3.28 -12.62 -2.12
CA LYS A 383 -3.45 -11.29 -2.72
C LYS A 383 -4.91 -10.88 -2.61
N TRP A 384 -5.19 -9.79 -1.89
CA TRP A 384 -6.55 -9.32 -1.63
C TRP A 384 -6.92 -8.14 -2.53
N GLY A 385 -7.94 -8.31 -3.36
CA GLY A 385 -8.41 -7.29 -4.27
C GLY A 385 -9.61 -6.51 -3.75
N SER A 386 -9.57 -5.20 -3.94
CA SER A 386 -10.77 -4.37 -3.91
C SER A 386 -11.62 -4.71 -5.13
N SER A 387 -12.84 -5.16 -4.87
CA SER A 387 -13.78 -5.57 -5.91
C SER A 387 -15.15 -4.94 -5.72
N THR A 388 -15.95 -4.90 -6.77
CA THR A 388 -17.34 -4.44 -6.71
C THR A 388 -18.27 -5.40 -7.43
N ASN A 389 -19.52 -5.50 -6.97
CA ASN A 389 -20.57 -6.12 -7.77
C ASN A 389 -21.11 -5.17 -8.85
N PHE A 390 -22.11 -5.62 -9.60
CA PHE A 390 -22.81 -4.85 -10.64
C PHE A 390 -23.24 -3.45 -10.17
N TRP A 391 -23.72 -3.34 -8.92
CA TRP A 391 -24.23 -2.09 -8.33
C TRP A 391 -23.14 -1.19 -7.74
N GLY A 392 -21.87 -1.63 -7.77
CA GLY A 392 -20.77 -0.88 -7.18
C GLY A 392 -20.57 -1.12 -5.67
N GLU A 393 -21.27 -2.09 -5.07
CA GLU A 393 -21.04 -2.46 -3.68
C GLU A 393 -19.67 -3.12 -3.53
N CYS A 394 -18.84 -2.55 -2.67
CA CYS A 394 -17.47 -3.01 -2.48
C CYS A 394 -17.41 -4.32 -1.69
N ARG A 395 -16.50 -5.20 -2.10
CA ARG A 395 -16.14 -6.44 -1.41
C ARG A 395 -14.65 -6.67 -1.52
N VAL A 396 -14.08 -7.34 -0.51
CA VAL A 396 -12.73 -7.89 -0.61
C VAL A 396 -12.80 -9.28 -1.22
N LYS A 397 -11.95 -9.55 -2.20
CA LYS A 397 -11.88 -10.84 -2.89
C LYS A 397 -10.45 -11.35 -2.94
N LYS A 398 -10.24 -12.67 -2.89
CA LYS A 398 -8.94 -13.27 -3.23
C LYS A 398 -8.67 -13.10 -4.72
N THR A 399 -7.41 -12.96 -5.08
CA THR A 399 -6.94 -12.78 -6.46
C THR A 399 -5.89 -13.82 -6.77
N GLU A 400 -6.04 -14.49 -7.91
CA GLU A 400 -5.03 -15.44 -8.39
C GLU A 400 -3.75 -14.70 -8.79
N VAL A 401 -2.61 -15.30 -8.47
CA VAL A 401 -1.29 -14.82 -8.86
C VAL A 401 -0.60 -15.91 -9.66
N ASP A 402 -0.14 -15.57 -10.87
CA ASP A 402 0.55 -16.52 -11.75
C ASP A 402 1.76 -17.15 -11.04
N GLY A 403 1.92 -18.46 -11.16
CA GLY A 403 2.94 -19.26 -10.45
C GLY A 403 2.70 -19.48 -8.94
N TRP A 404 1.77 -18.76 -8.31
CA TRP A 404 1.43 -18.90 -6.88
C TRP A 404 0.03 -19.51 -6.64
N GLY A 405 -0.89 -19.32 -7.58
CA GLY A 405 -2.31 -19.61 -7.38
C GLY A 405 -2.97 -18.60 -6.45
N TRP A 406 -3.93 -19.04 -5.64
CA TRP A 406 -4.73 -18.17 -4.78
C TRP A 406 -4.19 -18.06 -3.34
N GLU A 407 -3.55 -19.12 -2.86
CA GLU A 407 -3.16 -19.29 -1.44
C GLU A 407 -1.77 -19.93 -1.27
N GLY A 408 -0.98 -20.07 -2.35
CA GLY A 408 0.33 -20.72 -2.30
C GLY A 408 0.30 -22.24 -2.23
N LYS A 409 -0.75 -22.84 -2.79
CA LYS A 409 -0.98 -24.28 -2.86
C LYS A 409 -1.71 -24.63 -4.16
N VAL A 410 -1.53 -25.86 -4.64
CA VAL A 410 -2.31 -26.38 -5.76
C VAL A 410 -3.74 -26.64 -5.28
N GLU A 411 -4.73 -26.04 -5.94
CA GLU A 411 -6.14 -26.17 -5.58
C GLU A 411 -6.93 -26.85 -6.71
N GLN A 412 -7.85 -27.74 -6.33
CA GLN A 412 -8.71 -28.41 -7.30
C GLN A 412 -9.77 -27.46 -7.85
N MET A 413 -10.01 -27.53 -9.16
CA MET A 413 -11.01 -26.71 -9.88
C MET A 413 -12.41 -26.74 -9.24
N LEU A 414 -12.80 -27.86 -8.63
CA LEU A 414 -14.09 -28.00 -7.95
C LEU A 414 -14.20 -27.03 -6.75
N HIS A 415 -13.15 -26.93 -5.93
CA HIS A 415 -13.12 -26.00 -4.79
C HIS A 415 -13.13 -24.55 -5.28
N LEU A 416 -12.39 -24.23 -6.35
CA LEU A 416 -12.38 -22.89 -6.94
C LEU A 416 -13.78 -22.44 -7.40
N LYS A 417 -14.58 -23.35 -7.96
CA LYS A 417 -15.98 -23.09 -8.34
C LYS A 417 -16.88 -22.87 -7.14
N GLN A 418 -16.78 -23.74 -6.12
CA GLN A 418 -17.60 -23.65 -4.90
C GLN A 418 -17.34 -22.36 -4.13
N GLU A 419 -16.10 -21.91 -4.07
CA GLU A 419 -15.70 -20.66 -3.41
C GLU A 419 -15.87 -19.41 -4.28
N GLN A 420 -16.45 -19.55 -5.49
CA GLN A 420 -16.64 -18.46 -6.45
C GLN A 420 -15.33 -17.72 -6.80
N LYS A 421 -14.17 -18.39 -6.70
CA LYS A 421 -12.86 -17.82 -7.01
C LYS A 421 -12.75 -17.47 -8.49
N LEU A 422 -13.36 -18.25 -9.39
CA LEU A 422 -13.25 -18.06 -10.84
C LEU A 422 -13.77 -16.70 -11.37
N ALA A 423 -14.70 -16.05 -10.68
CA ALA A 423 -15.19 -14.74 -11.10
C ALA A 423 -14.09 -13.67 -10.92
N GLY A 424 -13.56 -13.13 -12.02
CA GLY A 424 -12.40 -12.24 -12.00
C GLY A 424 -11.07 -12.95 -12.28
N ARG A 425 -11.07 -14.25 -12.61
CA ARG A 425 -9.86 -14.92 -13.07
C ARG A 425 -9.41 -14.34 -14.42
N LYS A 426 -8.10 -14.16 -14.62
CA LYS A 426 -7.54 -13.68 -15.89
C LYS A 426 -7.84 -14.68 -17.02
N PRO A 427 -8.33 -14.23 -18.20
CA PRO A 427 -8.53 -15.11 -19.34
C PRO A 427 -7.22 -15.80 -19.75
N GLY A 428 -7.27 -17.11 -19.96
CA GLY A 428 -6.09 -17.91 -20.31
C GLY A 428 -5.16 -18.25 -19.14
N ALA A 429 -5.50 -17.86 -17.90
CA ALA A 429 -4.73 -18.26 -16.72
C ALA A 429 -4.65 -19.79 -16.61
N VAL A 430 -3.44 -20.27 -16.33
CA VAL A 430 -3.14 -21.70 -16.15
C VAL A 430 -3.19 -22.03 -14.67
N ASP A 431 -3.78 -23.17 -14.33
CA ASP A 431 -3.79 -23.67 -12.95
C ASP A 431 -2.36 -23.89 -12.46
N VAL A 432 -2.06 -23.43 -11.24
CA VAL A 432 -0.71 -23.57 -10.68
C VAL A 432 -0.35 -25.04 -10.45
N THR A 433 0.87 -25.42 -10.81
CA THR A 433 1.45 -26.75 -10.54
C THR A 433 2.41 -26.69 -9.36
N GLU A 434 2.76 -27.84 -8.78
CA GLU A 434 3.76 -27.90 -7.70
C GLU A 434 5.14 -27.38 -8.16
N GLU A 435 5.53 -27.65 -9.40
CA GLU A 435 6.77 -27.16 -10.00
C GLU A 435 6.79 -25.62 -10.07
N ARG A 436 5.71 -25.01 -10.59
CA ARG A 436 5.56 -23.55 -10.66
C ARG A 436 5.55 -22.91 -9.27
N LEU A 437 4.96 -23.59 -8.27
CA LEU A 437 5.03 -23.13 -6.88
C LEU A 437 6.46 -23.15 -6.35
N VAL A 438 7.24 -24.19 -6.64
CA VAL A 438 8.65 -24.26 -6.23
C VAL A 438 9.44 -23.12 -6.87
N GLU A 439 9.30 -22.92 -8.19
CA GLU A 439 9.93 -21.81 -8.91
C GLU A 439 9.57 -20.45 -8.31
N PHE A 440 8.29 -20.21 -8.00
CA PHE A 440 7.84 -18.96 -7.37
C PHE A 440 8.48 -18.73 -5.99
N LYS A 441 8.60 -19.79 -5.18
CA LYS A 441 9.18 -19.73 -3.83
C LYS A 441 10.69 -19.46 -3.87
N GLU A 442 11.40 -20.09 -4.82
CA GLU A 442 12.83 -19.88 -5.04
C GLU A 442 13.10 -18.47 -5.58
N LEU A 443 12.31 -18.03 -6.56
CA LEU A 443 12.36 -16.68 -7.10
C LEU A 443 12.12 -15.65 -6.01
N GLY A 444 11.08 -15.81 -5.17
CA GLY A 444 10.79 -14.90 -4.06
C GLY A 444 11.94 -14.81 -3.06
N ALA A 445 12.58 -15.94 -2.70
CA ALA A 445 13.75 -15.92 -1.83
C ALA A 445 14.95 -15.20 -2.48
N SER A 446 15.16 -15.39 -3.79
CA SER A 446 16.19 -14.67 -4.54
C SER A 446 15.93 -13.16 -4.60
N CYS A 447 14.67 -12.75 -4.75
CA CYS A 447 14.24 -11.36 -4.73
C CYS A 447 14.48 -10.72 -3.36
N TRP A 448 14.13 -11.42 -2.27
CA TRP A 448 14.41 -10.96 -0.92
C TRP A 448 15.91 -10.75 -0.66
N ARG A 449 16.74 -11.70 -1.10
CA ARG A 449 18.21 -11.55 -1.04
C ARG A 449 18.68 -10.30 -1.78
N ARG A 450 18.24 -10.14 -3.04
CA ARG A 450 18.66 -9.02 -3.88
C ARG A 450 18.19 -7.66 -3.32
N MET A 451 17.00 -7.59 -2.75
CA MET A 451 16.50 -6.38 -2.07
C MET A 451 17.36 -6.00 -0.85
N GLU A 452 17.79 -6.97 -0.04
CA GLU A 452 18.67 -6.71 1.11
C GLU A 452 20.08 -6.26 0.67
N GLU A 453 20.63 -6.86 -0.38
CA GLU A 453 21.90 -6.41 -0.97
C GLU A 453 21.83 -4.95 -1.45
N LEU A 454 20.78 -4.62 -2.22
CA LEU A 454 20.53 -3.27 -2.71
C LEU A 454 20.33 -2.28 -1.55
N ARG A 455 19.54 -2.66 -0.53
CA ARG A 455 19.31 -1.81 0.65
C ARG A 455 20.64 -1.46 1.32
N GLU A 456 21.50 -2.44 1.58
CA GLU A 456 22.79 -2.21 2.22
C GLU A 456 23.74 -1.37 1.39
N GLU A 457 23.79 -1.62 0.10
CA GLU A 457 24.59 -0.83 -0.82
C GLU A 457 24.17 0.64 -0.78
N TRP A 458 22.87 0.91 -0.92
CA TRP A 458 22.36 2.27 -0.97
C TRP A 458 22.35 2.98 0.39
N GLU A 459 22.12 2.26 1.50
CA GLU A 459 22.25 2.85 2.82
C GLU A 459 23.68 3.31 3.10
N LYS A 460 24.70 2.51 2.74
CA LYS A 460 26.11 2.91 2.84
C LYS A 460 26.43 4.14 2.01
N ARG A 461 25.88 4.24 0.79
CA ARG A 461 26.07 5.41 -0.08
C ARG A 461 25.47 6.67 0.54
N VAL A 462 24.26 6.57 1.11
CA VAL A 462 23.63 7.71 1.80
C VAL A 462 24.42 8.09 3.05
N ASP A 463 24.88 7.11 3.84
CA ASP A 463 25.71 7.38 5.03
C ASP A 463 27.02 8.11 4.68
N ALA A 464 27.66 7.72 3.57
CA ALA A 464 28.87 8.38 3.10
C ALA A 464 28.62 9.85 2.70
N VAL A 465 27.49 10.14 2.05
CA VAL A 465 27.11 11.52 1.69
C VAL A 465 26.83 12.35 2.95
N ASP A 466 26.05 11.81 3.89
CA ASP A 466 25.75 12.49 5.15
C ASP A 466 27.02 12.78 5.97
N ALA A 467 28.02 11.89 5.95
CA ALA A 467 29.29 12.10 6.66
C ALA A 467 30.11 13.25 6.06
N VAL A 468 30.13 13.37 4.73
CA VAL A 468 30.81 14.46 4.01
C VAL A 468 30.12 15.81 4.27
N GLU A 469 28.78 15.86 4.22
CA GLU A 469 28.03 17.09 4.50
C GLU A 469 28.18 17.57 5.94
N ASN A 470 28.36 16.65 6.90
CA ASN A 470 28.57 16.97 8.32
C ASN A 470 30.04 17.19 8.69
N GLY A 471 30.97 17.26 7.73
CA GLY A 471 32.38 17.61 7.97
C GLY A 471 33.20 16.60 8.77
N HIS A 472 32.81 15.32 8.78
CA HIS A 472 33.52 14.24 9.48
C HIS A 472 34.47 13.45 8.55
N ALA A 473 35.20 14.16 7.68
CA ALA A 473 36.19 13.56 6.78
C ALA A 473 37.60 13.67 7.35
#